data_AF-A0A950A3H4-F1
#
_entry.id   AF-A0A950A3H4-F1
#
_cell.length_a   1.000
_cell.length_b   1.000
_cell.length_c   1.000
_cell.angle_alpha   90.00
_cell.angle_beta   90.00
_cell.angle_gamma   90.00
#
_symmetry.space_group_name_H-M   'P 1'
#
loop_
_entity.id
_entity.type
_entity.pdbx_description
1 polymer ?
#
loop_
_entity_poly.entity_id
_entity_poly.type
_entity_poly.pdbx_seq_one_letter_code
_entity_poly.pdbx_strand_id
1 'polypeptide(L)'
;MFLVNAAVFVAAFATVAWTPVTVHRIARPGELAVLALILVLMLAFDLVLLRRVIAPLRRLAATMGAVDPEQPGRRAESFEDAGREVFALAHALNDMLDRLEGERRESGRRVLAAQEEERIRIARELHDEVGQTLTAIALRAERAAGETGLQTAALTDIGETALRSLEDVRRIGRELRPEALDDLGLVNALVALCSRIDGQRELRVRRELEWHLPPLSAEVEL
;
A
#
# COMPACT_ATOMS: atom_id res chain seq x y z
N MET A 1 -25.24 -16.42 -28.64
CA MET A 1 -24.13 -17.08 -29.36
C MET A 1 -24.63 -18.24 -30.22
N PHE A 2 -25.18 -19.29 -29.63
CA PHE A 2 -25.70 -20.44 -30.39
C PHE A 2 -26.78 -20.05 -31.41
N LEU A 3 -27.71 -19.17 -31.03
CA LEU A 3 -28.77 -18.66 -31.92
C LEU A 3 -28.24 -17.81 -33.08
N VAL A 4 -27.15 -17.06 -32.89
CA VAL A 4 -26.58 -16.19 -33.93
C VAL A 4 -25.77 -17.03 -34.92
N ASN A 5 -24.94 -17.95 -34.43
CA ASN A 5 -24.23 -18.87 -35.31
C ASN A 5 -25.19 -19.82 -36.04
N ALA A 6 -26.24 -20.30 -35.36
CA ALA A 6 -27.31 -21.07 -36.00
C ALA A 6 -28.02 -20.25 -37.09
N ALA A 7 -28.32 -18.97 -36.84
CA ALA A 7 -28.94 -18.10 -37.84
C ALA A 7 -28.02 -17.86 -39.06
N VAL A 8 -26.72 -17.66 -38.85
CA VAL A 8 -25.72 -17.53 -39.94
C VAL A 8 -25.62 -18.83 -40.74
N PHE A 9 -25.60 -19.98 -40.07
CA PHE A 9 -25.57 -21.29 -40.71
C PHE A 9 -26.84 -21.56 -41.53
N VAL A 10 -28.00 -21.23 -40.97
CA VAL A 10 -29.30 -21.35 -41.66
C VAL A 10 -29.36 -20.41 -42.86
N ALA A 11 -28.85 -19.19 -42.75
CA ALA A 11 -28.81 -18.24 -43.87
C ALA A 11 -27.86 -18.69 -44.99
N ALA A 12 -26.68 -19.21 -44.64
CA ALA A 12 -25.72 -19.78 -45.59
C ALA A 12 -26.29 -21.04 -46.27
N PHE A 13 -26.93 -21.92 -45.50
CA PHE A 13 -27.61 -23.10 -46.04
C PHE A 13 -28.78 -22.71 -46.95
N ALA A 14 -29.58 -21.71 -46.57
CA ALA A 14 -30.68 -21.20 -47.39
C ALA A 14 -30.18 -20.56 -48.69
N THR A 15 -29.04 -19.85 -48.69
CA THR A 15 -28.44 -19.28 -49.91
C THR A 15 -27.91 -20.37 -50.85
N VAL A 16 -27.29 -21.42 -50.30
CA VAL A 16 -26.86 -22.60 -51.08
C VAL A 16 -28.06 -23.40 -51.60
N ALA A 17 -29.14 -23.50 -50.82
CA ALA A 17 -30.36 -24.20 -51.22
C ALA A 17 -31.16 -23.42 -52.30
N TRP A 18 -31.10 -22.08 -52.28
CA TRP A 18 -31.79 -21.22 -53.24
C TRP A 18 -30.98 -20.98 -54.53
N THR A 19 -29.66 -21.11 -54.48
CA THR A 19 -28.84 -21.14 -55.70
C THR A 19 -29.01 -22.51 -56.37
N PRO A 20 -29.26 -22.58 -57.70
CA PRO A 20 -29.40 -23.85 -58.40
C PRO A 20 -28.00 -24.41 -58.65
N VAL A 21 -27.27 -24.74 -57.58
CA VAL A 21 -26.01 -25.50 -57.65
C VAL A 21 -26.41 -26.94 -57.96
N THR A 22 -26.72 -27.18 -59.23
CA THR A 22 -26.85 -28.54 -59.74
C THR A 22 -25.48 -29.18 -59.62
N VAL A 23 -25.31 -30.09 -58.66
CA VAL A 23 -24.10 -30.91 -58.47
C VAL A 23 -23.90 -31.78 -59.72
N HIS A 24 -23.36 -31.19 -60.78
CA HIS A 24 -22.77 -31.95 -61.88
C HIS A 24 -21.51 -32.60 -61.30
N ARG A 25 -21.13 -33.79 -61.81
CA ARG A 25 -19.96 -34.56 -61.33
C ARG A 25 -18.63 -33.78 -61.29
N ILE A 26 -18.58 -32.56 -61.85
CA ILE A 26 -17.47 -31.62 -61.84
C ILE A 26 -18.05 -30.21 -61.56
N ALA A 27 -17.73 -29.63 -60.40
CA ALA A 27 -18.18 -28.29 -60.01
C ALA A 27 -17.62 -27.22 -60.96
N ARG A 28 -18.45 -26.25 -61.38
CA ARG A 28 -17.98 -25.14 -62.21
C ARG A 28 -17.14 -24.17 -61.35
N PRO A 29 -16.09 -23.53 -61.90
CA PRO A 29 -15.22 -22.64 -61.13
C PRO A 29 -15.98 -21.49 -60.44
N GLY A 30 -17.10 -21.03 -61.01
CA GLY A 30 -17.97 -20.02 -60.40
C GLY A 30 -18.72 -20.49 -59.16
N GLU A 31 -19.14 -21.76 -59.08
CA GLU A 31 -19.82 -22.32 -57.90
C GLU A 31 -18.84 -22.48 -56.74
N LEU A 32 -17.61 -22.91 -57.04
CA LEU A 32 -16.52 -22.98 -56.06
C LEU A 32 -16.17 -21.60 -55.50
N ALA A 33 -16.18 -20.56 -56.34
CA ALA A 33 -15.92 -19.19 -55.90
C ALA A 33 -16.99 -18.67 -54.92
N VAL A 34 -18.27 -18.98 -55.16
CA VAL A 34 -19.37 -18.59 -54.26
C VAL A 34 -19.26 -19.30 -52.90
N LEU A 35 -18.99 -20.61 -52.90
CA LEU A 35 -18.81 -21.38 -51.67
C LEU A 35 -17.60 -20.89 -50.87
N ALA A 36 -16.49 -20.58 -51.54
CA ALA A 36 -15.30 -20.02 -50.90
C ALA A 36 -15.60 -18.64 -50.28
N LEU A 37 -16.35 -17.78 -50.96
CA LEU A 37 -16.74 -16.47 -50.44
C LEU A 37 -17.60 -16.59 -49.17
N ILE A 38 -18.59 -17.49 -49.16
CA ILE A 38 -19.44 -17.74 -47.99
C ILE A 38 -18.60 -18.24 -46.81
N LEU A 39 -17.69 -19.20 -47.04
CA LEU A 39 -16.80 -19.73 -46.01
C LEU A 39 -15.92 -18.64 -45.39
N VAL A 40 -15.34 -17.76 -46.23
CA VAL A 40 -14.51 -16.65 -45.76
C VAL A 40 -15.34 -15.65 -44.94
N LEU A 41 -16.55 -15.31 -45.38
CA LEU A 41 -17.43 -14.40 -44.65
C LEU A 41 -17.85 -14.99 -43.29
N MET A 42 -18.19 -16.28 -43.24
CA MET A 42 -18.51 -16.98 -41.99
C MET A 42 -17.32 -16.99 -41.04
N LEU A 43 -16.12 -17.33 -41.54
CA LEU A 43 -14.91 -17.34 -40.73
C LEU A 43 -14.57 -15.94 -40.20
N ALA A 44 -14.71 -14.90 -41.03
CA ALA A 44 -14.51 -13.52 -40.62
C ALA A 44 -15.52 -13.09 -39.54
N PHE A 45 -16.78 -13.49 -39.68
CA PHE A 45 -17.81 -13.24 -38.68
C PHE A 45 -17.51 -13.93 -37.34
N ASP A 46 -17.16 -15.22 -37.36
CA ASP A 46 -16.77 -15.97 -36.16
C ASP A 46 -15.55 -15.33 -35.48
N LEU A 47 -14.54 -14.87 -36.26
CA LEU A 47 -13.37 -14.18 -35.73
C LEU A 47 -13.72 -12.84 -35.07
N VAL A 48 -14.61 -12.04 -35.69
CA VAL A 48 -15.07 -10.77 -35.12
C VAL A 48 -15.87 -11.02 -33.84
N LEU A 49 -16.75 -12.01 -33.84
CA LEU A 49 -17.56 -12.38 -32.69
C LEU A 49 -16.68 -12.85 -31.52
N LEU A 50 -15.69 -13.71 -31.80
CA LEU A 50 -14.72 -14.19 -30.81
C LEU A 50 -13.92 -13.03 -30.20
N ARG A 51 -13.46 -12.09 -31.04
CA ARG A 51 -12.75 -10.89 -30.57
C ARG A 51 -13.62 -10.03 -29.65
N ARG A 52 -14.91 -9.84 -29.98
CA ARG A 52 -15.83 -9.01 -29.18
C ARG A 52 -16.11 -9.59 -27.80
N VAL A 53 -16.18 -10.91 -27.67
CA VAL A 53 -16.49 -11.61 -26.40
C VAL A 53 -15.27 -11.74 -25.50
N ILE A 54 -14.08 -11.93 -26.08
CA ILE A 54 -12.83 -12.11 -25.31
C ILE A 54 -12.21 -10.76 -24.91
N ALA A 55 -12.47 -9.69 -25.66
CA ALA A 55 -11.89 -8.38 -25.37
C ALA A 55 -12.16 -7.87 -23.93
N PRO A 56 -13.38 -7.98 -23.37
CA PRO A 56 -13.64 -7.60 -21.97
C PRO A 56 -12.81 -8.40 -20.97
N LEU A 57 -12.69 -9.73 -21.16
CA LEU A 57 -11.88 -10.59 -20.29
C LEU A 57 -10.39 -10.23 -20.33
N ARG A 58 -9.86 -9.87 -21.50
CA ARG A 58 -8.46 -9.40 -21.64
C ARG A 58 -8.23 -8.07 -20.92
N ARG A 59 -9.20 -7.15 -20.97
CA ARG A 59 -9.13 -5.88 -20.21
C ARG A 59 -9.12 -6.16 -18.71
N LEU A 60 -9.97 -7.07 -18.25
CA LEU A 60 -10.10 -7.46 -16.84
C LEU A 60 -8.83 -8.18 -16.32
N ALA A 61 -8.23 -9.05 -17.14
CA ALA A 61 -6.94 -9.68 -16.84
C ALA A 61 -5.79 -8.67 -16.83
N ALA A 62 -5.80 -7.69 -17.75
CA ALA A 62 -4.80 -6.63 -17.77
C ALA A 62 -4.93 -5.68 -16.57
N THR A 63 -6.15 -5.37 -16.11
CA THR A 63 -6.35 -4.62 -14.87
C THR A 63 -5.86 -5.39 -13.66
N MET A 64 -6.14 -6.70 -13.56
CA MET A 64 -5.58 -7.57 -12.52
C MET A 64 -4.05 -7.57 -12.52
N GLY A 65 -3.42 -7.72 -13.70
CA GLY A 65 -1.96 -7.74 -13.83
C GLY A 65 -1.28 -6.39 -13.62
N ALA A 66 -2.04 -5.30 -13.71
CA ALA A 66 -1.57 -3.93 -13.49
C ALA A 66 -2.02 -3.36 -12.13
N VAL A 67 -2.53 -4.20 -11.22
CA VAL A 67 -2.71 -3.83 -9.81
C VAL A 67 -1.33 -3.68 -9.21
N ASP A 68 -0.86 -2.43 -9.18
CA ASP A 68 0.38 -2.05 -8.52
C ASP A 68 0.10 -1.85 -7.03
N PRO A 69 0.79 -2.55 -6.13
CA PRO A 69 0.70 -2.30 -4.68
C PRO A 69 1.03 -0.85 -4.31
N GLU A 70 1.77 -0.10 -5.13
CA GLU A 70 2.17 1.27 -4.83
C GLU A 70 1.15 2.33 -5.28
N GLN A 71 0.18 1.96 -6.13
CA GLN A 71 -0.86 2.86 -6.64
C GLN A 71 -2.27 2.30 -6.39
N PRO A 72 -2.76 2.34 -5.13
CA PRO A 72 -4.10 1.89 -4.79
C PRO A 72 -5.18 2.72 -5.52
N GLY A 73 -6.29 2.08 -5.88
CA GLY A 73 -7.46 2.74 -6.46
C GLY A 73 -7.67 2.60 -7.98
N ARG A 74 -6.81 1.88 -8.71
CA ARG A 74 -7.05 1.56 -10.13
C ARG A 74 -8.09 0.44 -10.27
N ARG A 75 -9.37 0.82 -10.24
CA ARG A 75 -10.50 -0.08 -10.38
C ARG A 75 -10.68 -0.53 -11.84
N ALA A 76 -11.27 -1.70 -12.03
CA ALA A 76 -11.69 -2.09 -13.37
C ALA A 76 -12.89 -1.22 -13.78
N GLU A 77 -12.67 -0.26 -14.69
CA GLU A 77 -13.70 0.67 -15.15
C GLU A 77 -14.91 -0.05 -15.79
N SER A 78 -16.06 0.63 -15.74
CA SER A 78 -17.40 0.08 -15.96
C SER A 78 -17.51 -0.77 -17.22
N PHE A 79 -17.66 -2.08 -17.02
CA PHE A 79 -18.06 -3.03 -18.05
C PHE A 79 -19.58 -2.98 -18.32
N GLU A 80 -20.19 -1.78 -18.33
CA GLU A 80 -21.64 -1.60 -18.53
C GLU A 80 -22.13 -2.21 -19.85
N ASP A 81 -21.28 -2.22 -20.88
CA ASP A 81 -21.57 -2.83 -22.18
C ASP A 81 -21.18 -4.33 -22.27
N ALA A 82 -20.57 -4.91 -21.24
CA ALA A 82 -20.21 -6.32 -21.23
C ALA A 82 -21.35 -7.17 -20.65
N GLY A 83 -21.45 -8.42 -21.11
CA GLY A 83 -22.47 -9.36 -20.62
C GLY A 83 -22.48 -9.49 -19.09
N ARG A 84 -23.63 -9.89 -18.52
CA ARG A 84 -23.88 -9.99 -17.06
C ARG A 84 -22.79 -10.75 -16.31
N GLU A 85 -22.20 -11.77 -16.95
CA GLU A 85 -21.14 -12.59 -16.38
C GLU A 85 -19.83 -11.81 -16.19
N VAL A 86 -19.47 -10.93 -17.14
CA VAL A 86 -18.27 -10.08 -17.06
C VAL A 86 -18.46 -9.01 -15.99
N PHE A 87 -19.67 -8.44 -15.90
CA PHE A 87 -20.01 -7.49 -14.85
C PHE A 87 -19.88 -8.11 -13.44
N ALA A 88 -20.41 -9.31 -13.24
CA ALA A 88 -20.30 -10.03 -11.97
C ALA A 88 -18.84 -10.32 -11.59
N LEU A 89 -18.01 -10.72 -12.56
CA LEU A 89 -16.59 -10.96 -12.33
C LEU A 89 -15.83 -9.67 -11.98
N ALA A 90 -16.15 -8.56 -12.65
CA ALA A 90 -15.54 -7.26 -12.35
C ALA A 90 -15.91 -6.76 -10.94
N HIS A 91 -17.15 -6.94 -10.51
CA HIS A 91 -17.57 -6.64 -9.14
C HIS A 91 -16.83 -7.51 -8.12
N ALA A 92 -16.78 -8.83 -8.32
CA ALA A 92 -16.07 -9.73 -7.42
C ALA A 92 -14.57 -9.40 -7.30
N LEU A 93 -13.93 -8.97 -8.41
CA LEU A 93 -12.56 -8.47 -8.39
C LEU A 93 -12.43 -7.20 -7.55
N ASN A 94 -13.31 -6.20 -7.78
CA ASN A 94 -13.26 -4.95 -7.04
C ASN A 94 -13.49 -5.17 -5.53
N ASP A 95 -14.44 -6.04 -5.15
CA ASP A 95 -14.68 -6.40 -3.75
C ASP A 95 -13.44 -7.06 -3.11
N MET A 96 -12.76 -7.94 -3.85
CA MET A 96 -11.52 -8.56 -3.40
C MET A 96 -10.41 -7.52 -3.21
N LEU A 97 -10.28 -6.56 -4.13
CA LEU A 97 -9.31 -5.47 -4.02
C LEU A 97 -9.59 -4.59 -2.80
N ASP A 98 -10.84 -4.21 -2.57
CA ASP A 98 -11.25 -3.41 -1.42
C ASP A 98 -10.92 -4.12 -0.09
N ARG A 99 -11.15 -5.44 -0.02
CA ARG A 99 -10.77 -6.25 1.14
C ARG A 99 -9.26 -6.32 1.36
N LEU A 100 -8.49 -6.59 0.31
CA LEU A 100 -7.02 -6.67 0.40
C LEU A 100 -6.41 -5.32 0.81
N GLU A 101 -6.93 -4.21 0.26
CA GLU A 101 -6.49 -2.88 0.69
C GLU A 101 -6.82 -2.62 2.16
N GLY A 102 -8.01 -3.03 2.62
CA GLY A 102 -8.39 -2.95 4.04
C GLY A 102 -7.46 -3.72 4.96
N GLU A 103 -7.23 -5.01 4.66
CA GLU A 103 -6.34 -5.89 5.43
C GLU A 103 -4.89 -5.35 5.46
N ARG A 104 -4.41 -4.80 4.33
CA ARG A 104 -3.07 -4.18 4.28
C ARG A 104 -2.98 -2.92 5.12
N ARG A 105 -3.98 -2.02 5.04
CA ARG A 105 -4.02 -0.80 5.88
C ARG A 105 -4.03 -1.16 7.35
N GLU A 106 -4.83 -2.15 7.74
CA GLU A 106 -4.92 -2.61 9.12
C GLU A 106 -3.61 -3.24 9.60
N SER A 107 -3.00 -4.10 8.79
CA SER A 107 -1.69 -4.69 9.08
C SER A 107 -0.61 -3.61 9.25
N GLY A 108 -0.59 -2.61 8.35
CA GLY A 108 0.31 -1.46 8.44
C GLY A 108 0.11 -0.67 9.74
N ARG A 109 -1.14 -0.41 10.13
CA ARG A 109 -1.47 0.24 11.43
C ARG A 109 -0.96 -0.58 12.61
N ARG A 110 -1.17 -1.90 12.61
CA ARG A 110 -0.70 -2.80 13.68
C ARG A 110 0.83 -2.81 13.80
N VAL A 111 1.55 -2.82 12.68
CA VAL A 111 3.02 -2.75 12.68
C VAL A 111 3.51 -1.42 13.24
N LEU A 112 2.92 -0.30 12.81
CA LEU A 112 3.29 1.02 13.32
C LEU A 112 3.02 1.14 14.82
N ALA A 113 1.84 0.71 15.28
CA ALA A 113 1.49 0.72 16.70
C ALA A 113 2.45 -0.14 17.53
N ALA A 114 2.80 -1.35 17.06
CA ALA A 114 3.77 -2.21 17.74
C ALA A 114 5.18 -1.60 17.76
N GLN A 115 5.59 -0.93 16.67
CA GLN A 115 6.87 -0.21 16.63
C GLN A 115 6.92 0.95 17.62
N GLU A 116 5.82 1.68 17.79
CA GLU A 116 5.76 2.76 18.77
C GLU A 116 5.75 2.22 20.20
N GLU A 117 4.99 1.16 20.48
CA GLU A 117 5.00 0.50 21.79
C GLU A 117 6.41 0.00 22.16
N GLU A 118 7.15 -0.55 21.19
CA GLU A 118 8.55 -0.93 21.35
C GLU A 118 9.44 0.29 21.64
N ARG A 119 9.29 1.40 20.91
CA ARG A 119 10.06 2.63 21.18
C ARG A 119 9.81 3.14 22.59
N ILE A 120 8.54 3.15 23.03
CA ILE A 120 8.15 3.55 24.38
C ILE A 120 8.81 2.63 25.42
N ARG A 121 8.76 1.31 25.20
CA ARG A 121 9.38 0.32 26.10
C ARG A 121 10.88 0.55 26.19
N ILE A 122 11.59 0.65 25.06
CA ILE A 122 13.04 0.85 25.01
C ILE A 122 13.43 2.16 25.70
N ALA A 123 12.71 3.26 25.45
CA ALA A 123 13.00 4.54 26.09
C ALA A 123 12.90 4.47 27.63
N ARG A 124 11.89 3.77 28.15
CA ARG A 124 11.73 3.53 29.60
C ARG A 124 12.83 2.64 30.16
N GLU A 125 13.13 1.53 29.51
CA GLU A 125 14.18 0.59 29.94
C GLU A 125 15.56 1.26 29.96
N LEU A 126 15.87 2.08 28.95
CA LEU A 126 17.08 2.90 28.94
C LEU A 126 17.13 3.89 30.11
N HIS A 127 16.03 4.57 30.43
CA HIS A 127 15.98 5.53 31.52
C HIS A 127 16.12 4.83 32.90
N ASP A 128 15.35 3.78 33.11
CA ASP A 128 15.24 3.10 34.39
C ASP A 128 16.45 2.22 34.66
N GLU A 129 16.89 1.38 33.73
CA GLU A 129 17.95 0.42 34.01
C GLU A 129 19.33 1.03 33.77
N VAL A 130 19.56 1.58 32.58
CA VAL A 130 20.86 2.15 32.21
C VAL A 130 21.09 3.49 32.92
N GLY A 131 20.08 4.36 32.95
CA GLY A 131 20.17 5.67 33.59
C GLY A 131 20.40 5.58 35.10
N GLN A 132 19.69 4.70 35.81
CA GLN A 132 19.92 4.49 37.25
C GLN A 132 21.29 3.86 37.52
N THR A 133 21.72 2.90 36.70
CA THR A 133 23.04 2.27 36.84
C THR A 133 24.17 3.29 36.69
N LEU A 134 24.12 4.16 35.68
CA LEU A 134 25.10 5.22 35.47
C LEU A 134 25.10 6.24 36.62
N THR A 135 23.92 6.60 37.12
CA THR A 135 23.77 7.47 38.29
C THR A 135 24.40 6.85 39.53
N ALA A 136 24.20 5.55 39.75
CA ALA A 136 24.81 4.81 40.87
C ALA A 136 26.34 4.74 40.74
N ILE A 137 26.88 4.56 39.54
CA ILE A 137 28.33 4.57 39.27
C ILE A 137 28.91 5.95 39.61
N ALA A 138 28.29 7.03 39.13
CA ALA A 138 28.74 8.40 39.41
C ALA A 138 28.78 8.69 40.93
N LEU A 139 27.70 8.32 41.65
CA LEU A 139 27.62 8.53 43.10
C LEU A 139 28.62 7.67 43.88
N ARG A 140 28.89 6.45 43.43
CA ARG A 140 29.92 5.58 44.05
C ARG A 140 31.33 6.13 43.84
N ALA A 141 31.62 6.67 42.65
CA ALA A 141 32.91 7.31 42.36
C ALA A 141 33.12 8.55 43.23
N GLU A 142 32.08 9.38 43.38
CA GLU A 142 32.12 10.57 44.25
C GLU A 142 32.35 10.20 45.72
N ARG A 143 31.63 9.21 46.25
CA ARG A 143 31.83 8.72 47.63
C ARG A 143 33.23 8.16 47.86
N ALA A 144 33.74 7.33 46.95
CA ALA A 144 35.08 6.76 47.06
C ALA A 144 36.18 7.84 47.07
N ALA A 145 36.00 8.91 46.30
CA ALA A 145 36.91 10.06 46.30
C ALA A 145 36.87 10.82 47.64
N GLY A 146 35.69 10.93 48.26
CA GLY A 146 35.52 11.56 49.57
C GLY A 146 36.06 10.73 50.74
N GLU A 147 35.84 9.42 50.76
CA GLU A 147 36.23 8.52 51.86
C GLU A 147 37.75 8.28 51.94
N THR A 148 38.44 8.23 50.80
CA THR A 148 39.89 7.97 50.77
C THR A 148 40.74 9.22 51.02
N GLY A 149 40.14 10.42 50.97
CA GLY A 149 40.85 11.70 51.00
C GLY A 149 41.81 11.91 49.82
N LEU A 150 41.86 10.96 48.89
CA LEU A 150 42.68 10.94 47.69
C LEU A 150 41.74 11.00 46.50
N GLN A 151 41.35 12.22 46.14
CA GLN A 151 40.68 12.48 44.88
C GLN A 151 41.68 12.19 43.74
N THR A 152 41.69 10.93 43.30
CA THR A 152 42.56 10.46 42.24
C THR A 152 41.93 10.81 40.90
N ALA A 153 42.73 11.26 39.93
CA ALA A 153 42.25 11.61 38.60
C ALA A 153 41.39 10.50 37.96
N ALA A 154 41.69 9.23 38.27
CA ALA A 154 40.91 8.08 37.81
C ALA A 154 39.47 8.04 38.36
N LEU A 155 39.24 8.35 39.64
CA LEU A 155 37.87 8.36 40.22
C LEU A 155 37.03 9.50 39.65
N THR A 156 37.64 10.68 39.47
CA THR A 156 36.99 11.81 38.81
C THR A 156 36.62 11.48 37.37
N ASP A 157 37.53 10.87 36.60
CA ASP A 157 37.28 10.48 35.21
C ASP A 157 36.17 9.42 35.07
N ILE A 158 36.08 8.45 36.01
CA ILE A 158 34.98 7.48 36.05
C ILE A 158 33.64 8.18 36.29
N GLY A 159 33.57 9.10 37.27
CA GLY A 159 32.36 9.85 37.57
C GLY A 159 31.90 10.71 36.40
N GLU A 160 32.83 11.46 35.79
CA GLU A 160 32.53 12.27 34.61
C GLU A 160 32.10 11.42 33.40
N THR A 161 32.76 10.29 33.17
CA THR A 161 32.40 9.38 32.06
C THR A 161 31.00 8.80 32.24
N ALA A 162 30.63 8.45 33.48
CA ALA A 162 29.29 7.99 33.79
C ALA A 162 28.24 9.09 33.56
N LEU A 163 28.52 10.33 33.94
CA LEU A 163 27.63 11.48 33.71
C LEU A 163 27.50 11.84 32.22
N ARG A 164 28.60 11.79 31.44
CA ARG A 164 28.57 11.98 29.98
C ARG A 164 27.71 10.90 29.31
N SER A 165 27.91 9.63 29.71
CA SER A 165 27.12 8.50 29.21
C SER A 165 25.64 8.63 29.57
N LEU A 166 25.33 9.17 30.76
CA LEU A 166 23.95 9.41 31.18
C LEU A 166 23.26 10.46 30.29
N GLU A 167 23.98 11.52 29.92
CA GLU A 167 23.45 12.53 28.99
C GLU A 167 23.21 11.95 27.59
N ASP A 168 24.11 11.10 27.10
CA ASP A 168 23.91 10.38 25.84
C ASP A 168 22.69 9.46 25.87
N VAL A 169 22.49 8.69 26.94
CA VAL A 169 21.30 7.84 27.13
C VAL A 169 20.03 8.68 27.16
N ARG A 170 20.03 9.81 27.88
CA ARG A 170 18.89 10.75 27.91
C ARG A 170 18.61 11.38 26.54
N ARG A 171 19.66 11.66 25.76
CA ARG A 171 19.50 12.16 24.39
C ARG A 171 18.87 11.09 23.49
N ILE A 172 19.37 9.85 23.54
CA ILE A 172 18.81 8.72 22.78
C ILE A 172 17.36 8.44 23.19
N GLY A 173 17.05 8.48 24.49
CA GLY A 173 15.67 8.34 24.99
C GLY A 173 14.73 9.41 24.42
N ARG A 174 15.16 10.67 24.38
CA ARG A 174 14.40 11.79 23.78
C ARG A 174 14.25 11.69 22.26
N GLU A 175 15.20 11.06 21.58
CA GLU A 175 15.14 10.78 20.14
C GLU A 175 14.19 9.62 19.82
N LEU A 176 14.13 8.60 20.68
CA LEU A 176 13.19 7.48 20.59
C LEU A 176 11.76 7.91 20.90
N ARG A 177 11.58 8.81 21.88
CA ARG A 177 10.29 9.36 22.29
C ARG A 177 10.43 10.86 22.58
N PRO A 178 9.96 11.74 21.70
CA PRO A 178 9.85 13.15 22.00
C PRO A 178 8.77 13.33 23.08
N GLU A 179 9.17 13.57 24.33
CA GLU A 179 8.27 13.80 25.49
C GLU A 179 7.18 14.87 25.26
N ALA A 180 7.36 15.71 24.23
CA ALA A 180 6.38 16.71 23.84
C ALA A 180 5.04 16.12 23.34
N LEU A 181 4.98 14.86 22.90
CA LEU A 181 3.72 14.22 22.46
C LEU A 181 2.84 13.83 23.66
N ASP A 182 3.43 13.33 24.74
CA ASP A 182 2.69 12.73 25.86
C ASP A 182 2.28 13.73 26.96
N ASP A 183 3.13 14.71 27.28
CA ASP A 183 2.84 15.64 28.38
C ASP A 183 2.13 16.92 27.92
N LEU A 184 2.20 17.23 26.62
CA LEU A 184 1.75 18.51 26.08
C LEU A 184 0.70 18.36 24.96
N GLY A 185 0.46 17.15 24.45
CA GLY A 185 -0.46 16.87 23.35
C GLY A 185 0.08 17.27 21.97
N LEU A 186 -0.55 16.75 20.90
CA LEU A 186 -0.08 16.86 19.51
C LEU A 186 0.31 18.29 19.11
N VAL A 187 -0.47 19.29 19.50
CA VAL A 187 -0.22 20.70 19.16
C VAL A 187 1.13 21.16 19.68
N ASN A 188 1.45 20.84 20.93
CA ASN A 188 2.70 21.25 21.53
C ASN A 188 3.89 20.43 21.03
N ALA A 189 3.69 19.18 20.65
CA ALA A 189 4.70 18.38 19.96
C ALA A 189 5.05 18.96 18.58
N LEU A 190 4.06 19.38 17.80
CA LEU A 190 4.25 20.07 16.52
C LEU A 190 4.98 21.40 16.73
N VAL A 191 4.62 22.18 17.75
CA VAL A 191 5.30 23.43 18.10
C VAL A 191 6.77 23.17 18.47
N ALA A 192 7.06 22.14 19.26
CA ALA A 192 8.41 21.77 19.66
C ALA A 192 9.26 21.30 18.47
N LEU A 193 8.67 20.53 17.55
CA LEU A 193 9.31 20.10 16.31
C LEU A 193 9.63 21.32 15.41
N CYS A 194 8.67 22.21 15.20
CA CYS A 194 8.87 23.44 14.43
C CYS A 194 10.00 24.29 15.02
N SER A 195 10.04 24.48 16.34
CA SER A 195 11.10 25.23 17.02
C SER A 195 12.48 24.56 16.88
N ARG A 196 12.54 23.22 16.85
CA ARG A 196 13.79 22.48 16.65
C ARG A 196 14.32 22.63 15.23
N ILE A 197 13.44 22.61 14.23
CA ILE A 197 13.79 22.81 12.82
C ILE A 197 14.27 24.25 12.58
N ASP A 198 13.59 25.23 13.17
CA ASP A 198 13.96 26.66 13.10
C ASP A 198 15.35 26.92 13.74
N GLY A 199 15.72 26.15 14.77
CA GLY A 199 17.02 26.24 15.42
C GLY A 199 18.18 25.51 14.70
N GLN A 200 17.90 24.58 13.79
CA GLN A 200 18.93 23.73 13.15
C GLN A 200 19.14 24.00 11.65
N ARG A 201 18.30 24.78 10.96
CA ARG A 201 18.47 25.18 9.54
C ARG A 201 17.96 26.59 9.26
N GLU A 202 18.43 27.22 8.18
CA GLU A 202 17.96 28.53 7.64
C GLU A 202 16.50 28.54 7.13
N LEU A 203 15.68 27.56 7.50
CA LEU A 203 14.30 27.42 7.03
C LEU A 203 13.36 28.15 7.99
N ARG A 204 12.74 29.25 7.53
CA ARG A 204 11.64 29.90 8.27
C ARG A 204 10.42 29.00 8.31
N VAL A 205 10.04 28.57 9.51
CA VAL A 205 8.81 27.80 9.73
C VAL A 205 7.68 28.74 10.16
N ARG A 206 6.66 28.92 9.30
CA ARG A 206 5.42 29.64 9.64
C ARG A 206 4.41 28.64 10.23
N ARG A 207 3.87 28.97 11.41
CA ARG A 207 2.95 28.11 12.16
C ARG A 207 1.53 28.68 12.09
N GLU A 208 0.62 27.94 11.46
CA GLU A 208 -0.83 28.19 11.49
C GLU A 208 -1.49 26.92 12.03
N LEU A 209 -1.88 26.94 13.29
CA LEU A 209 -2.49 25.81 14.02
C LEU A 209 -3.90 26.23 14.44
N GLU A 210 -4.92 25.51 13.97
CA GLU A 210 -6.28 25.67 14.49
C GLU A 210 -6.37 25.01 15.87
N TRP A 211 -6.77 25.78 16.88
CA TRP A 211 -6.81 25.35 18.29
C TRP A 211 -7.93 24.33 18.61
N HIS A 212 -8.75 23.97 17.61
CA HIS A 212 -9.88 23.04 17.73
C HIS A 212 -9.63 21.74 16.95
N LEU A 213 -8.45 21.14 17.07
CA LEU A 213 -8.28 19.78 16.55
C LEU A 213 -9.26 18.85 17.31
N PRO A 214 -10.14 18.10 16.61
CA PRO A 214 -11.00 17.14 17.28
C PRO A 214 -10.12 16.17 18.10
N PRO A 215 -10.57 15.74 19.28
CA PRO A 215 -9.79 14.79 20.09
C PRO A 215 -9.45 13.60 19.20
N LEU A 216 -8.15 13.39 19.01
CA LEU A 216 -7.67 12.30 18.18
C LEU A 216 -8.06 11.03 18.93
N SER A 217 -8.72 10.11 18.22
CA SER A 217 -8.96 8.78 18.79
C SER A 217 -7.62 8.21 19.27
N ALA A 218 -7.60 7.46 20.38
CA ALA A 218 -6.39 6.87 20.94
C ALA A 218 -5.50 6.12 19.91
N GLU A 219 -6.07 5.67 18.79
CA GLU A 219 -5.35 5.09 17.65
C GLU A 219 -4.53 6.07 16.78
N VAL A 220 -4.60 7.38 17.01
CA VAL A 220 -3.89 8.45 16.28
C VAL A 220 -2.99 9.27 17.22
N GLU A 221 -3.16 9.12 18.54
CA GLU A 221 -2.34 9.74 19.58
C GLU A 221 -1.25 8.80 20.12
N LEU A 222 -1.29 7.53 19.73
CA LEU A 222 -0.18 6.57 19.76
C LEU A 222 0.63 6.71 18.47
#